data_AF-A0A445MV30-F1
#
_entry.id   AF-A0A445MV30-F1
#
_cell.length_a   1.000
_cell.length_b   1.000
_cell.length_c   1.000
_cell.angle_alpha   90.00
_cell.angle_beta   90.00
_cell.angle_gamma   90.00
#
_symmetry.space_group_name_H-M   'P 1'
#
loop_
_entity.id
_entity.type
_entity.pdbx_description
1 polymer ?
#
loop_
_entity_poly.entity_id
_entity_poly.type
_entity_poly.pdbx_seq_one_letter_code
_entity_poly.pdbx_strand_id
1 'polypeptide(L)'
;MDLQNTTIIIGGGSCAKKIAFDLLEKGISVTVVSSEENAGLCLSDFPKNTPVELLTQTRIIKCRGAVGNFTVSMDLNGKLIERNISNIVLAEEDRREPNFGLYGLTPSERILSLSQVNDIINEPQRDDRIKSGFKTAFFAGLLRETDPVITGQIMLLSLDLQSRFKNQVYILTGNLKVAGDGLEALYRKTRDEGVVYIKFSNSLPSISQQEDNRALIEFYDEITAEQFKFTPDITVVDEAIVPSEYLSELTKVFKLGRDMAGFVQSDNVRRIPVYTNRKGILVAGPSRTIQTRFDHDIDAANAGLSVYGLLKDSAPVPENRAEIDRGRCVRCLTCYRLCPFIAISLDAKPFVVGEACEGCGICAAECPKTTITIKGLSGPEISDRIVRPADLGREKVFTPFIVAFCCNRSASMARDLAVNNKLDMPKGLVTVELPCAGGISLDHILHALRKGADGIMILTCHEGNCHSEKGNIYARRRADSVLDLFDQMGLERQRLVVKTIASNMAMEFSELLTKFEEQIIVLGVSKIAKTKDIGDDKTG
;
A
#
# COMPACT_ATOMS: atom_id res chain seq x y z
N MET A 1 -32.58 -3.80 -16.08
CA MET A 1 -31.11 -3.74 -15.92
C MET A 1 -30.72 -4.76 -14.90
N ASP A 2 -29.79 -5.65 -15.24
CA ASP A 2 -29.25 -6.61 -14.28
C ASP A 2 -28.27 -5.86 -13.36
N LEU A 3 -28.63 -5.70 -12.09
CA LEU A 3 -27.86 -4.94 -11.10
C LEU A 3 -26.56 -5.65 -10.67
N GLN A 4 -26.27 -6.82 -11.25
CA GLN A 4 -25.10 -7.65 -10.92
C GLN A 4 -23.78 -7.16 -11.54
N ASN A 5 -23.81 -6.17 -12.44
CA ASN A 5 -22.62 -5.64 -13.16
C ASN A 5 -22.39 -4.12 -12.98
N THR A 6 -22.92 -3.49 -11.93
CA THR A 6 -22.69 -2.05 -11.69
C THR A 6 -21.40 -1.81 -10.91
N THR A 7 -20.55 -0.92 -11.41
CA THR A 7 -19.37 -0.40 -10.70
C THR A 7 -19.63 1.02 -10.23
N ILE A 8 -19.26 1.33 -8.98
CA ILE A 8 -19.31 2.71 -8.46
C ILE A 8 -17.91 3.35 -8.54
N ILE A 9 -17.84 4.57 -9.06
CA ILE A 9 -16.62 5.39 -9.08
C ILE A 9 -16.87 6.58 -8.17
N ILE A 10 -15.98 6.84 -7.23
CA ILE A 10 -16.11 7.94 -6.27
C ILE A 10 -15.01 8.94 -6.56
N GLY A 11 -15.40 10.10 -7.10
CA GLY A 11 -14.52 11.16 -7.59
C GLY A 11 -15.12 11.90 -8.78
N GLY A 12 -14.83 13.20 -8.88
CA GLY A 12 -15.21 14.04 -10.03
C GLY A 12 -14.14 14.16 -11.11
N GLY A 13 -12.88 13.97 -10.75
CA GLY A 13 -11.74 14.42 -11.55
C GLY A 13 -11.48 13.66 -12.85
N SER A 14 -10.42 14.10 -13.53
CA SER A 14 -9.97 13.55 -14.82
C SER A 14 -9.82 12.02 -14.80
N CYS A 15 -9.23 11.47 -13.73
CA CYS A 15 -9.05 10.04 -13.55
C CYS A 15 -10.41 9.31 -13.44
N ALA A 16 -11.33 9.79 -12.60
CA ALA A 16 -12.67 9.23 -12.44
C ALA A 16 -13.46 9.22 -13.76
N LYS A 17 -13.38 10.33 -14.51
CA LYS A 17 -13.98 10.49 -15.83
C LYS A 17 -13.42 9.47 -16.83
N LYS A 18 -12.10 9.29 -16.88
CA LYS A 18 -11.43 8.31 -17.75
C LYS A 18 -11.83 6.86 -17.43
N ILE A 19 -11.86 6.49 -16.15
CA ILE A 19 -12.33 5.16 -15.71
C ILE A 19 -13.77 4.92 -16.14
N ALA A 20 -14.65 5.92 -15.98
CA ALA A 20 -16.05 5.81 -16.40
C ALA A 20 -16.17 5.53 -17.90
N PHE A 21 -15.45 6.27 -18.76
CA PHE A 21 -15.42 6.01 -20.20
C PHE A 21 -14.94 4.60 -20.53
N ASP A 22 -13.79 4.18 -19.99
CA ASP A 22 -13.17 2.89 -20.32
C ASP A 22 -14.05 1.70 -19.92
N LEU A 23 -14.85 1.83 -18.85
CA LEU A 23 -15.83 0.83 -18.43
C LEU A 23 -17.09 0.84 -19.33
N LEU A 24 -17.63 2.02 -19.65
CA LEU A 24 -18.82 2.16 -20.49
C LEU A 24 -18.55 1.65 -21.93
N GLU A 25 -17.34 1.83 -22.46
CA GLU A 25 -16.92 1.24 -23.75
C GLU A 25 -16.93 -0.30 -23.75
N LYS A 26 -16.80 -0.95 -22.58
CA LYS A 26 -16.93 -2.41 -22.42
C LYS A 26 -18.35 -2.85 -22.04
N GLY A 27 -19.31 -1.94 -22.04
CA GLY A 27 -20.72 -2.22 -21.70
C GLY A 27 -20.97 -2.44 -20.21
N ILE A 28 -20.06 -2.02 -19.33
CA ILE A 28 -20.20 -2.11 -17.87
C ILE A 28 -21.04 -0.92 -17.39
N SER A 29 -22.01 -1.16 -16.51
CA SER A 29 -22.82 -0.10 -15.90
C SER A 29 -22.01 0.66 -14.85
N VAL A 30 -22.10 2.00 -14.86
CA VAL A 30 -21.31 2.86 -13.98
C VAL A 30 -22.21 3.83 -13.21
N THR A 31 -22.05 3.90 -11.90
CA THR A 31 -22.55 5.02 -11.08
C THR A 31 -21.35 5.87 -10.66
N VAL A 32 -21.26 7.12 -11.10
CA VAL A 32 -20.22 8.06 -10.62
C VAL A 32 -20.80 8.91 -9.50
N VAL A 33 -20.09 8.99 -8.38
CA VAL A 33 -20.46 9.72 -7.17
C VAL A 33 -19.43 10.80 -6.92
N SER A 34 -19.89 12.02 -6.63
CA SER A 34 -19.04 13.09 -6.10
C SER A 34 -19.74 13.77 -4.92
N SER A 35 -18.97 14.12 -3.90
CA SER A 35 -19.45 14.97 -2.80
C SER A 35 -19.63 16.44 -3.23
N GLU A 36 -19.10 16.83 -4.39
CA GLU A 36 -19.16 18.18 -4.92
C GLU A 36 -20.34 18.37 -5.87
N GLU A 37 -20.75 19.62 -6.06
CA GLU A 37 -21.80 20.01 -7.01
C GLU A 37 -21.27 20.11 -8.44
N ASN A 38 -20.16 20.83 -8.64
CA ASN A 38 -19.52 21.05 -9.94
C ASN A 38 -18.30 20.13 -10.12
N ALA A 39 -18.54 18.83 -10.06
CA ALA A 39 -17.52 17.78 -10.13
C ALA A 39 -16.81 17.63 -11.51
N GLY A 40 -16.82 18.63 -12.39
CA GLY A 40 -16.22 18.55 -13.75
C GLY A 40 -16.87 17.52 -14.70
N LEU A 41 -18.00 16.93 -14.29
CA LEU A 41 -18.70 15.84 -14.97
C LEU A 41 -20.12 16.27 -15.36
N CYS A 42 -20.51 15.99 -16.59
CA CYS A 42 -21.86 16.18 -17.11
C CYS A 42 -22.33 14.93 -17.86
N LEU A 43 -23.63 14.62 -17.85
CA LEU A 43 -24.17 13.49 -18.63
C LEU A 43 -23.89 13.63 -20.14
N SER A 44 -23.72 14.86 -20.63
CA SER A 44 -23.33 15.17 -22.01
C SER A 44 -21.91 14.77 -22.39
N ASP A 45 -21.04 14.48 -21.42
CA ASP A 45 -19.70 13.94 -21.68
C ASP A 45 -19.78 12.52 -22.26
N PHE A 46 -20.80 11.76 -21.88
CA PHE A 46 -20.90 10.34 -22.19
C PHE A 46 -21.74 10.09 -23.46
N PRO A 47 -21.43 9.04 -24.24
CA PRO A 47 -22.24 8.67 -25.41
C PRO A 47 -23.70 8.43 -25.04
N LYS A 48 -24.64 8.88 -25.89
CA LYS A 48 -26.09 8.69 -25.65
C LYS A 48 -26.43 7.20 -25.52
N ASN A 49 -27.36 6.90 -24.62
CA ASN A 49 -27.80 5.55 -24.25
C ASN A 49 -26.76 4.67 -23.53
N THR A 50 -25.68 5.24 -22.99
CA THR A 50 -24.77 4.51 -22.08
C THR A 50 -25.41 4.32 -20.69
N PRO A 51 -25.13 3.19 -20.01
CA PRO A 51 -25.68 2.89 -18.68
C PRO A 51 -24.90 3.62 -17.56
N VAL A 52 -24.99 4.96 -17.55
CA VAL A 52 -24.33 5.83 -16.58
C VAL A 52 -25.33 6.54 -15.66
N GLU A 53 -25.10 6.49 -14.35
CA GLU A 53 -25.79 7.27 -13.31
C GLU A 53 -24.79 8.27 -12.72
N LEU A 54 -25.11 9.57 -12.68
CA LEU A 54 -24.29 10.59 -12.01
C LEU A 54 -24.99 11.07 -10.75
N LEU A 55 -24.30 11.01 -9.60
CA LEU A 55 -24.77 11.43 -8.29
C LEU A 55 -23.80 12.47 -7.70
N THR A 56 -24.06 13.75 -7.98
CA THR A 56 -23.35 14.89 -7.37
C THR A 56 -23.93 15.21 -5.99
N GLN A 57 -23.23 16.05 -5.21
CA GLN A 57 -23.60 16.40 -3.81
C GLN A 57 -23.91 15.16 -2.94
N THR A 58 -23.22 14.04 -3.20
CA THR A 58 -23.54 12.73 -2.64
C THR A 58 -22.37 12.19 -1.81
N ARG A 59 -22.62 11.80 -0.56
CA ARG A 59 -21.61 11.25 0.34
C ARG A 59 -21.87 9.79 0.69
N ILE A 60 -20.85 8.93 0.65
CA ILE A 60 -20.95 7.53 1.08
C ILE A 60 -20.95 7.48 2.62
N ILE A 61 -22.03 7.01 3.21
CA ILE A 61 -22.14 6.84 4.67
C ILE A 61 -21.62 5.47 5.10
N LYS A 62 -21.92 4.42 4.32
CA LYS A 62 -21.71 3.04 4.76
C LYS A 62 -21.48 2.09 3.59
N CYS A 63 -20.62 1.09 3.81
CA CYS A 63 -20.46 -0.06 2.92
C CYS A 63 -20.59 -1.36 3.70
N ARG A 64 -21.33 -2.33 3.17
CA ARG A 64 -21.39 -3.72 3.65
C ARG A 64 -21.16 -4.67 2.47
N GLY A 65 -20.95 -5.95 2.76
CA GLY A 65 -20.73 -6.97 1.74
C GLY A 65 -19.27 -7.07 1.28
N ALA A 66 -19.09 -7.69 0.12
CA ALA A 66 -17.80 -8.07 -0.46
C ALA A 66 -17.83 -7.88 -1.99
N VAL A 67 -16.69 -8.11 -2.64
CA VAL A 67 -16.58 -8.12 -4.11
C VAL A 67 -17.71 -8.91 -4.77
N GLY A 68 -18.31 -8.32 -5.82
CA GLY A 68 -19.48 -8.86 -6.52
C GLY A 68 -20.82 -8.56 -5.84
N ASN A 69 -20.86 -8.20 -4.56
CA ASN A 69 -22.09 -7.88 -3.83
C ASN A 69 -21.82 -6.96 -2.62
N PHE A 70 -21.50 -5.69 -2.89
CA PHE A 70 -21.48 -4.64 -1.88
C PHE A 70 -22.85 -3.96 -1.81
N THR A 71 -23.32 -3.68 -0.59
CA THR A 71 -24.42 -2.72 -0.37
C THR A 71 -23.81 -1.41 0.11
N VAL A 72 -24.00 -0.36 -0.68
CA VAL A 72 -23.47 0.98 -0.43
C VAL A 72 -24.62 1.91 -0.07
N SER A 73 -24.58 2.47 1.14
CA SER A 73 -25.55 3.45 1.65
C SER A 73 -24.96 4.86 1.52
N MET A 74 -25.70 5.77 0.90
CA MET A 74 -25.24 7.11 0.51
C MET A 74 -26.26 8.16 0.94
N ASP A 75 -25.78 9.34 1.32
CA ASP A 75 -26.60 10.54 1.48
C ASP A 75 -26.60 11.31 0.16
N LEU A 76 -27.76 11.48 -0.45
CA LEU A 76 -28.00 12.33 -1.61
C LEU A 76 -28.89 13.49 -1.15
N ASN A 77 -28.29 14.67 -0.92
CA ASN A 77 -28.99 15.88 -0.50
C ASN A 77 -29.93 15.71 0.71
N GLY A 78 -29.45 15.03 1.76
CA GLY A 78 -30.19 14.74 3.00
C GLY A 78 -31.09 13.50 2.91
N LYS A 79 -31.13 12.81 1.77
CA LYS A 79 -31.90 11.59 1.55
C LYS A 79 -30.99 10.37 1.49
N LEU A 80 -31.14 9.48 2.45
CA LEU A 80 -30.50 8.17 2.43
C LEU A 80 -31.01 7.33 1.24
N ILE A 81 -30.08 6.87 0.40
CA ILE A 81 -30.30 5.90 -0.67
C ILE A 81 -29.35 4.71 -0.49
N GLU A 82 -29.75 3.54 -0.99
CA GLU A 82 -28.86 2.37 -1.06
C GLU A 82 -28.76 1.85 -2.50
N ARG A 83 -27.61 1.26 -2.83
CA ARG A 83 -27.33 0.56 -4.09
C ARG A 83 -26.59 -0.74 -3.81
N ASN A 84 -26.92 -1.79 -4.57
CA ASN A 84 -26.06 -2.97 -4.67
C ASN A 84 -25.08 -2.77 -5.83
N ILE A 85 -23.80 -3.03 -5.57
CA ILE A 85 -22.66 -2.65 -6.41
C ILE A 85 -21.66 -3.81 -6.42
N SER A 86 -21.11 -4.12 -7.59
CA SER A 86 -20.18 -5.25 -7.75
C SER A 86 -18.74 -4.87 -7.41
N ASN A 87 -18.31 -3.67 -7.82
CA ASN A 87 -16.96 -3.13 -7.60
C ASN A 87 -17.00 -1.64 -7.26
N ILE A 88 -16.00 -1.18 -6.50
CA ILE A 88 -15.84 0.20 -6.05
C ILE A 88 -14.47 0.71 -6.51
N VAL A 89 -14.39 1.92 -7.07
CA VAL A 89 -13.13 2.59 -7.40
C VAL A 89 -13.09 3.97 -6.73
N LEU A 90 -12.03 4.25 -5.97
CA LEU A 90 -11.77 5.58 -5.41
C LEU A 90 -10.84 6.35 -6.36
N ALA A 91 -11.30 7.51 -6.82
CA ALA A 91 -10.62 8.40 -7.76
C ALA A 91 -10.94 9.87 -7.44
N GLU A 92 -11.00 10.20 -6.15
CA GLU A 92 -10.99 11.58 -5.63
C GLU A 92 -9.67 12.27 -6.01
N GLU A 93 -9.75 13.57 -6.26
CA GLU A 93 -8.58 14.41 -6.52
C GLU A 93 -7.79 14.71 -5.23
N ASP A 94 -6.57 15.24 -5.37
CA ASP A 94 -5.79 15.72 -4.23
C ASP A 94 -6.23 17.14 -3.80
N ARG A 95 -5.77 17.55 -2.62
CA ARG A 95 -5.78 18.96 -2.20
C ARG A 95 -4.37 19.53 -2.30
N ARG A 96 -4.27 20.74 -2.85
CA ARG A 96 -3.06 21.56 -2.86
C ARG A 96 -3.08 22.51 -1.66
N GLU A 97 -2.02 22.48 -0.85
CA GLU A 97 -1.86 23.36 0.31
C GLU A 97 -0.67 24.31 0.12
N PRO A 98 -0.91 25.60 -0.19
CA PRO A 98 0.17 26.57 -0.39
C PRO A 98 1.00 26.86 0.86
N ASN A 99 2.32 26.84 0.71
CA ASN A 99 3.26 26.95 1.83
C ASN A 99 3.50 28.41 2.30
N PHE A 100 2.56 29.34 2.14
CA PHE A 100 2.73 30.75 2.48
C PHE A 100 3.26 30.96 3.91
N GLY A 101 2.60 30.34 4.89
CA GLY A 101 2.97 30.45 6.31
C GLY A 101 4.31 29.79 6.67
N LEU A 102 4.77 28.80 5.87
CA LEU A 102 6.11 28.21 6.05
C LEU A 102 7.20 29.25 5.77
N TYR A 103 6.97 30.13 4.81
CA TYR A 103 7.89 31.20 4.41
C TYR A 103 7.64 32.53 5.14
N GLY A 104 6.74 32.57 6.14
CA GLY A 104 6.36 33.81 6.83
C GLY A 104 5.64 34.83 5.94
N LEU A 105 5.03 34.37 4.84
CA LEU A 105 4.33 35.21 3.86
C LEU A 105 2.80 35.08 4.01
N THR A 106 2.09 36.12 3.57
CA THR A 106 0.64 36.18 3.47
C THR A 106 0.22 36.30 1.99
N PRO A 107 -0.82 35.59 1.52
CA PRO A 107 -1.29 35.70 0.13
C PRO A 107 -1.63 37.15 -0.25
N SER A 108 -1.29 37.56 -1.48
CA SER A 108 -1.54 38.91 -1.96
C SER A 108 -1.66 38.96 -3.49
N GLU A 109 -1.76 40.15 -4.09
CA GLU A 109 -1.63 40.32 -5.54
C GLU A 109 -0.22 39.99 -6.07
N ARG A 110 0.77 39.95 -5.18
CA ARG A 110 2.20 39.82 -5.49
C ARG A 110 2.83 38.53 -4.96
N ILE A 111 2.14 37.81 -4.08
CA ILE A 111 2.55 36.55 -3.48
C ILE A 111 1.43 35.53 -3.74
N LEU A 112 1.70 34.62 -4.67
CA LEU A 112 0.75 33.67 -5.23
C LEU A 112 1.12 32.24 -4.87
N SER A 113 0.15 31.32 -4.97
CA SER A 113 0.42 29.89 -4.94
C SER A 113 0.69 29.34 -6.34
N LEU A 114 1.28 28.15 -6.41
CA LEU A 114 1.55 27.48 -7.68
C LEU A 114 0.27 27.22 -8.50
N SER A 115 -0.82 26.79 -7.83
CA SER A 115 -2.13 26.60 -8.46
C SER A 115 -2.71 27.92 -8.97
N GLN A 116 -2.61 29.02 -8.21
CA GLN A 116 -3.06 30.33 -8.69
C GLN A 116 -2.32 30.77 -9.96
N VAL A 117 -0.99 30.57 -10.02
CA VAL A 117 -0.20 30.90 -11.21
C VAL A 117 -0.59 30.02 -12.41
N ASN A 118 -0.82 28.73 -12.19
CA ASN A 118 -1.37 27.84 -13.21
C ASN A 118 -2.69 28.36 -13.78
N ASP A 119 -3.62 28.78 -12.92
CA ASP A 119 -4.95 29.21 -13.34
C ASP A 119 -4.89 30.53 -14.12
N ILE A 120 -4.08 31.50 -13.67
CA ILE A 120 -3.81 32.75 -14.41
C ILE A 120 -3.19 32.46 -15.79
N ILE A 121 -2.27 31.50 -15.87
CA ILE A 121 -1.61 31.13 -17.13
C ILE A 121 -2.57 30.39 -18.07
N ASN A 122 -3.54 29.63 -17.56
CA ASN A 122 -4.55 28.96 -18.39
C ASN A 122 -5.69 29.91 -18.81
N GLU A 123 -6.09 30.86 -17.96
CA GLU A 123 -7.21 31.79 -18.19
C GLU A 123 -6.82 33.27 -18.00
N PRO A 124 -5.82 33.82 -18.73
CA PRO A 124 -5.26 35.15 -18.49
C PRO A 124 -6.21 36.32 -18.76
N GLN A 125 -7.42 36.03 -19.26
CA GLN A 125 -8.49 37.02 -19.45
C GLN A 125 -9.30 37.26 -18.15
N ARG A 126 -9.19 36.37 -17.15
CA ARG A 126 -9.90 36.45 -15.87
C ARG A 126 -9.09 37.11 -14.77
N ASP A 127 -7.77 37.21 -14.93
CA ASP A 127 -6.83 37.69 -13.92
C ASP A 127 -5.57 38.25 -14.59
N ASP A 128 -5.27 39.53 -14.37
CA ASP A 128 -4.15 40.25 -15.01
C ASP A 128 -2.94 40.44 -14.07
N ARG A 129 -2.89 39.76 -12.91
CA ARG A 129 -1.79 39.93 -11.93
C ARG A 129 -0.41 39.61 -12.50
N ILE A 130 -0.33 38.69 -13.47
CA ILE A 130 0.90 38.35 -14.19
C ILE A 130 0.99 39.17 -15.47
N LYS A 131 1.90 40.15 -15.50
CA LYS A 131 2.12 41.05 -16.64
C LYS A 131 3.45 40.76 -17.33
N SER A 132 3.59 41.26 -18.55
CA SER A 132 4.75 41.00 -19.40
C SER A 132 6.01 41.72 -18.90
N GLY A 133 7.15 41.03 -18.95
CA GLY A 133 8.46 41.55 -18.52
C GLY A 133 8.69 41.57 -17.01
N PHE A 134 7.80 40.96 -16.21
CA PHE A 134 7.95 40.87 -14.76
C PHE A 134 9.09 39.92 -14.36
N LYS A 135 9.68 40.16 -13.18
CA LYS A 135 10.55 39.20 -12.49
C LYS A 135 9.69 38.29 -11.62
N THR A 136 9.72 36.99 -11.88
CA THR A 136 8.96 35.99 -11.10
C THR A 136 9.91 35.06 -10.37
N ALA A 137 9.76 34.92 -9.06
CA ALA A 137 10.53 33.96 -8.26
C ALA A 137 9.62 32.83 -7.76
N PHE A 138 9.99 31.58 -8.04
CA PHE A 138 9.39 30.40 -7.43
C PHE A 138 10.24 29.93 -6.25
N PHE A 139 9.60 29.57 -5.16
CA PHE A 139 10.21 28.75 -4.10
C PHE A 139 9.94 27.28 -4.41
N ALA A 140 11.00 26.47 -4.40
CA ALA A 140 10.96 25.03 -4.65
C ALA A 140 11.79 24.32 -3.58
N GLY A 141 11.21 24.18 -2.39
CA GLY A 141 11.77 23.29 -1.37
C GLY A 141 12.92 23.90 -0.59
N LEU A 142 12.70 25.11 -0.07
CA LEU A 142 13.68 25.82 0.76
C LEU A 142 13.63 25.36 2.22
N LEU A 143 12.43 25.32 2.82
CA LEU A 143 12.24 24.98 4.25
C LEU A 143 11.65 23.60 4.48
N ARG A 144 10.94 23.05 3.49
CA ARG A 144 10.47 21.67 3.45
C ARG A 144 10.66 21.16 2.04
N GLU A 145 11.28 19.99 1.91
CA GLU A 145 11.50 19.31 0.64
C GLU A 145 10.22 19.22 -0.23
N THR A 146 10.33 19.64 -1.49
CA THR A 146 9.24 19.59 -2.49
C THR A 146 9.12 18.19 -3.12
N ASP A 147 7.98 17.90 -3.73
CA ASP A 147 7.77 16.68 -4.51
C ASP A 147 8.23 16.85 -5.99
N PRO A 148 8.72 15.80 -6.69
CA PRO A 148 9.01 15.87 -8.12
C PRO A 148 7.85 16.37 -9.00
N VAL A 149 6.59 16.05 -8.66
CA VAL A 149 5.38 16.52 -9.38
C VAL A 149 5.29 18.04 -9.33
N ILE A 150 5.43 18.64 -8.14
CA ILE A 150 5.42 20.09 -7.94
C ILE A 150 6.64 20.73 -8.63
N THR A 151 7.81 20.08 -8.57
CA THR A 151 9.04 20.56 -9.22
C THR A 151 8.87 20.63 -10.74
N GLY A 152 8.28 19.60 -11.35
CA GLY A 152 7.94 19.59 -12.79
C GLY A 152 6.91 20.66 -13.16
N GLN A 153 5.89 20.86 -12.34
CA GLN A 153 4.87 21.91 -12.55
C GLN A 153 5.50 23.32 -12.51
N ILE A 154 6.39 23.61 -11.55
CA ILE A 154 7.15 24.87 -11.49
C ILE A 154 7.96 25.09 -12.78
N MET A 155 8.63 24.06 -13.28
CA MET A 155 9.42 24.16 -14.53
C MET A 155 8.55 24.40 -15.77
N LEU A 156 7.40 23.72 -15.89
CA LEU A 156 6.47 23.94 -17.01
C LEU A 156 5.92 25.37 -17.00
N LEU A 157 5.44 25.86 -15.85
CA LEU A 157 4.94 27.23 -15.72
C LEU A 157 6.04 28.27 -15.94
N SER A 158 7.31 27.95 -15.61
CA SER A 158 8.45 28.81 -15.93
C SER A 158 8.62 29.00 -17.45
N LEU A 159 8.47 27.93 -18.25
CA LEU A 159 8.51 28.02 -19.71
C LEU A 159 7.32 28.84 -20.26
N ASP A 160 6.12 28.69 -19.72
CA ASP A 160 4.96 29.51 -20.09
C ASP A 160 5.21 31.01 -19.80
N LEU A 161 5.73 31.33 -18.60
CA LEU A 161 6.05 32.71 -18.20
C LEU A 161 7.13 33.35 -19.08
N GLN A 162 8.19 32.63 -19.43
CA GLN A 162 9.22 33.13 -20.34
C GLN A 162 8.69 33.28 -21.76
N SER A 163 8.03 32.26 -22.31
CA SER A 163 7.63 32.24 -23.71
C SER A 163 6.47 33.18 -24.03
N ARG A 164 5.43 33.20 -23.17
CA ARG A 164 4.18 33.96 -23.39
C ARG A 164 4.20 35.34 -22.77
N PHE A 165 4.76 35.48 -21.57
CA PHE A 165 4.81 36.75 -20.83
C PHE A 165 6.18 37.44 -20.89
N LYS A 166 7.23 36.82 -21.45
CA LYS A 166 8.59 37.42 -21.49
C LYS A 166 9.14 37.75 -20.10
N ASN A 167 8.70 37.03 -19.08
CA ASN A 167 9.12 37.23 -17.69
C ASN A 167 10.50 36.62 -17.45
N GLN A 168 11.31 37.28 -16.62
CA GLN A 168 12.54 36.66 -16.12
C GLN A 168 12.17 35.80 -14.90
N VAL A 169 12.43 34.50 -15.00
CA VAL A 169 12.08 33.53 -13.96
C VAL A 169 13.31 33.14 -13.14
N TYR A 170 13.12 33.05 -11.83
CA TYR A 170 14.09 32.57 -10.85
C TYR A 170 13.47 31.40 -10.08
N ILE A 171 14.21 30.31 -9.89
CA ILE A 171 13.79 29.18 -9.05
C ILE A 171 14.77 29.05 -7.89
N LEU A 172 14.27 29.24 -6.68
CA LEU A 172 15.03 29.20 -5.43
C LEU A 172 14.77 27.87 -4.74
N THR A 173 15.81 27.08 -4.49
CA THR A 173 15.67 25.69 -4.07
C THR A 173 16.77 25.24 -3.11
N GLY A 174 16.43 24.39 -2.14
CA GLY A 174 17.43 23.61 -1.40
C GLY A 174 17.93 22.45 -2.26
N ASN A 175 17.02 21.52 -2.56
CA ASN A 175 17.28 20.38 -3.44
C ASN A 175 16.27 20.32 -4.60
N LEU A 176 16.76 20.45 -5.82
CA LEU A 176 15.95 20.35 -7.03
C LEU A 176 15.71 18.88 -7.40
N LYS A 177 14.50 18.37 -7.17
CA LYS A 177 14.19 16.95 -7.43
C LYS A 177 13.75 16.70 -8.86
N VAL A 178 14.69 16.19 -9.67
CA VAL A 178 14.51 15.84 -11.08
C VAL A 178 14.45 14.32 -11.35
N ALA A 179 14.20 13.52 -10.30
CA ALA A 179 14.23 12.05 -10.35
C ALA A 179 12.94 11.40 -10.93
N GLY A 180 12.21 12.12 -11.79
CA GLY A 180 11.00 11.64 -12.47
C GLY A 180 11.16 11.69 -13.98
N ASP A 181 10.30 10.96 -14.70
CA ASP A 181 10.41 10.80 -16.15
C ASP A 181 10.42 12.16 -16.88
N GLY A 182 11.49 12.39 -17.65
CA GLY A 182 11.72 13.63 -18.39
C GLY A 182 12.10 14.86 -17.57
N LEU A 183 12.09 14.84 -16.23
CA LEU A 183 12.33 16.04 -15.42
C LEU A 183 13.76 16.60 -15.54
N GLU A 184 14.78 15.76 -15.66
CA GLU A 184 16.16 16.21 -15.94
C GLU A 184 16.29 16.88 -17.32
N ALA A 185 15.56 16.39 -18.32
CA ALA A 185 15.52 17.03 -19.64
C ALA A 185 14.76 18.36 -19.62
N LEU A 186 13.66 18.43 -18.85
CA LEU A 186 12.90 19.65 -18.62
C LEU A 186 13.72 20.71 -17.89
N TYR A 187 14.49 20.32 -16.85
CA TYR A 187 15.44 21.18 -16.14
C TYR A 187 16.51 21.78 -17.06
N ARG A 188 17.07 20.98 -17.97
CA ARG A 188 18.03 21.48 -18.97
C ARG A 188 17.35 22.50 -19.88
N LYS A 189 16.17 22.17 -20.41
CA LYS A 189 15.41 23.06 -21.28
C LYS A 189 15.08 24.41 -20.61
N THR A 190 14.58 24.42 -19.38
CA THR A 190 14.30 25.69 -18.67
C THR A 190 15.56 26.52 -18.46
N ARG A 191 16.68 25.89 -18.11
CA ARG A 191 17.95 26.60 -17.95
C ARG A 191 18.47 27.18 -19.27
N ASP A 192 18.34 26.43 -20.37
CA ASP A 192 18.76 26.86 -21.70
C ASP A 192 17.88 27.99 -22.26
N GLU A 193 16.59 28.03 -21.89
CA GLU A 193 15.66 29.15 -22.14
C GLU A 193 15.88 30.34 -21.17
N GLY A 194 16.82 30.25 -20.22
CA GLY A 194 17.24 31.35 -19.36
C GLY A 194 16.59 31.43 -17.97
N VAL A 195 15.97 30.35 -17.46
CA VAL A 195 15.53 30.29 -16.06
C VAL A 195 16.77 30.26 -15.14
N VAL A 196 16.82 31.18 -14.18
CA VAL A 196 17.92 31.27 -13.22
C VAL A 196 17.63 30.38 -12.01
N TYR A 197 18.46 29.38 -11.78
CA TYR A 197 18.37 28.51 -10.61
C TYR A 197 19.33 29.00 -9.52
N ILE A 198 18.80 29.22 -8.32
CA ILE A 198 19.57 29.63 -7.14
C ILE A 198 19.45 28.50 -6.11
N LYS A 199 20.58 27.86 -5.80
CA LYS A 199 20.62 26.68 -4.93
C LYS A 199 21.24 27.03 -3.57
N PHE A 200 20.56 26.66 -2.49
CA PHE A 200 21.01 26.81 -1.12
C PHE A 200 21.40 25.45 -0.55
N SER A 201 22.68 25.27 -0.20
CA SER A 201 23.18 23.98 0.33
C SER A 201 23.58 24.08 1.81
N ASN A 202 24.06 25.25 2.24
CA ASN A 202 24.59 25.50 3.57
C ASN A 202 23.85 26.64 4.31
N SER A 203 23.35 27.64 3.56
CA SER A 203 22.62 28.79 4.14
C SER A 203 21.34 29.07 3.38
N LEU A 204 20.21 29.05 4.08
CA LEU A 204 18.90 29.40 3.51
C LEU A 204 18.71 30.92 3.37
N PRO A 205 17.91 31.39 2.41
CA PRO A 205 17.59 32.81 2.25
C PRO A 205 16.76 33.33 3.42
N SER A 206 16.99 34.58 3.82
CA SER A 206 16.06 35.37 4.61
C SER A 206 14.94 35.87 3.70
N ILE A 207 13.69 35.69 4.13
CA ILE A 207 12.48 36.04 3.37
C ILE A 207 11.61 36.92 4.27
N SER A 208 11.13 38.06 3.75
CA SER A 208 10.19 38.94 4.46
C SER A 208 9.21 39.61 3.51
N GLN A 209 7.94 39.76 3.91
CA GLN A 209 6.95 40.52 3.13
C GLN A 209 7.09 42.01 3.42
N GLN A 210 7.17 42.82 2.37
CA GLN A 210 7.25 44.28 2.45
C GLN A 210 5.84 44.92 2.45
N GLU A 211 5.76 46.21 2.80
CA GLU A 211 4.49 46.98 2.83
C GLU A 211 3.79 47.04 1.46
N ASP A 212 4.54 46.94 0.35
CA ASP A 212 4.01 46.88 -1.02
C ASP A 212 3.55 45.46 -1.45
N ASN A 213 3.47 44.54 -0.48
CA ASN A 213 3.12 43.13 -0.62
C ASN A 213 4.10 42.25 -1.41
N ARG A 214 5.26 42.75 -1.86
CA ARG A 214 6.29 41.90 -2.48
C ARG A 214 7.13 41.20 -1.42
N ALA A 215 7.65 40.02 -1.74
CA ALA A 215 8.65 39.37 -0.89
C ALA A 215 10.02 39.99 -1.15
N LEU A 216 10.71 40.37 -0.09
CA LEU A 216 12.13 40.66 -0.11
C LEU A 216 12.89 39.37 0.20
N ILE A 217 13.88 39.06 -0.62
CA ILE A 217 14.72 37.87 -0.50
C ILE A 217 16.18 38.33 -0.38
N GLU A 218 16.83 37.94 0.73
CA GLU A 218 18.21 38.27 1.07
C GLU A 218 19.00 36.99 1.33
N PHE A 219 20.13 36.81 0.65
CA PHE A 219 20.91 35.59 0.74
C PHE A 219 22.38 35.78 0.40
N TYR A 220 23.21 34.90 0.94
CA TYR A 220 24.59 34.70 0.50
C TYR A 220 24.58 33.69 -0.64
N ASP A 221 25.14 34.05 -1.79
CA ASP A 221 25.31 33.10 -2.90
C ASP A 221 26.60 32.30 -2.71
N GLU A 222 26.45 30.97 -2.55
CA GLU A 222 27.56 30.07 -2.23
C GLU A 222 28.55 29.90 -3.39
N ILE A 223 28.18 30.29 -4.63
CA ILE A 223 29.01 30.15 -5.83
C ILE A 223 29.88 31.39 -6.06
N THR A 224 29.31 32.58 -5.96
CA THR A 224 30.00 33.88 -6.16
C THR A 224 30.62 34.44 -4.88
N ALA A 225 30.22 33.93 -3.71
CA ALA A 225 30.65 34.41 -2.39
C ALA A 225 30.21 35.86 -2.07
N GLU A 226 29.10 36.32 -2.66
CA GLU A 226 28.55 37.67 -2.46
C GLU A 226 27.17 37.64 -1.76
N GLN A 227 26.79 38.79 -1.17
CA GLN A 227 25.48 39.00 -0.57
C GLN A 227 24.52 39.60 -1.60
N PHE A 228 23.44 38.89 -1.90
CA PHE A 228 22.40 39.31 -2.82
C PHE A 228 21.12 39.72 -2.09
N LYS A 229 20.48 40.75 -2.64
CA LYS A 229 19.19 41.27 -2.18
C LYS A 229 18.32 41.54 -3.41
N PHE A 230 17.16 40.91 -3.51
CA PHE A 230 16.22 41.20 -4.59
C PHE A 230 14.75 41.08 -4.17
N THR A 231 13.91 41.78 -4.91
CA THR A 231 12.45 41.85 -4.71
C THR A 231 11.79 41.58 -6.07
N PRO A 232 11.30 40.36 -6.34
CA PRO A 232 10.59 40.04 -7.58
C PRO A 232 9.21 40.73 -7.63
N ASP A 233 8.69 40.90 -8.84
CA ASP A 233 7.36 41.48 -9.07
C ASP A 233 6.22 40.50 -8.74
N ILE A 234 6.50 39.20 -8.81
CA ILE A 234 5.64 38.10 -8.35
C ILE A 234 6.51 37.07 -7.61
N THR A 235 6.11 36.69 -6.41
CA THR A 235 6.65 35.54 -5.67
C THR A 235 5.63 34.41 -5.71
N VAL A 236 6.09 33.19 -5.96
CA VAL A 236 5.24 31.99 -6.05
C VAL A 236 5.73 30.98 -5.03
N VAL A 237 4.88 30.62 -4.07
CA VAL A 237 5.19 29.57 -3.10
C VAL A 237 4.85 28.20 -3.68
N ASP A 238 5.67 27.19 -3.35
CA ASP A 238 5.30 25.80 -3.60
C ASP A 238 4.11 25.36 -2.74
N GLU A 239 3.54 24.21 -3.11
CA GLU A 239 2.35 23.64 -2.49
C GLU A 239 2.67 22.23 -1.98
N ALA A 240 2.08 21.84 -0.84
CA ALA A 240 1.99 20.43 -0.48
C ALA A 240 0.89 19.76 -1.32
N ILE A 241 1.09 18.49 -1.67
CA ILE A 241 0.04 17.63 -2.21
C ILE A 241 -0.41 16.70 -1.09
N VAL A 242 -1.68 16.76 -0.72
CA VAL A 242 -2.27 15.96 0.36
C VAL A 242 -3.57 15.30 -0.11
N PRO A 243 -4.00 14.16 0.47
CA PRO A 243 -5.29 13.56 0.13
C PRO A 243 -6.48 14.48 0.44
N SER A 244 -7.58 14.36 -0.31
CA SER A 244 -8.81 15.10 0.01
C SER A 244 -9.36 14.74 1.40
N GLU A 245 -10.05 15.68 2.06
CA GLU A 245 -10.65 15.43 3.37
C GLU A 245 -11.65 14.28 3.32
N TYR A 246 -12.42 14.20 2.24
CA TYR A 246 -13.40 13.15 2.02
C TYR A 246 -12.77 11.76 1.82
N LEU A 247 -11.59 11.65 1.21
CA LEU A 247 -10.83 10.39 1.16
C LEU A 247 -10.48 9.85 2.56
N SER A 248 -10.23 10.74 3.53
CA SER A 248 -10.03 10.39 4.95
C SER A 248 -11.29 9.87 5.64
N GLU A 249 -12.49 10.16 5.11
CA GLU A 249 -13.76 9.54 5.52
C GLU A 249 -13.99 8.22 4.80
N LEU A 250 -13.82 8.18 3.48
CA LEU A 250 -14.01 6.99 2.64
C LEU A 250 -13.13 5.82 3.10
N THR A 251 -11.88 6.07 3.46
CA THR A 251 -10.97 5.05 4.03
C THR A 251 -11.49 4.46 5.34
N LYS A 252 -12.22 5.21 6.18
CA LYS A 252 -12.88 4.69 7.39
C LYS A 252 -14.14 3.89 7.04
N VAL A 253 -14.96 4.39 6.12
CA VAL A 253 -16.20 3.75 5.65
C VAL A 253 -15.91 2.39 5.01
N PHE A 254 -14.93 2.34 4.12
CA PHE A 254 -14.51 1.12 3.43
C PHE A 254 -13.51 0.28 4.24
N LYS A 255 -12.93 0.80 5.33
CA LYS A 255 -11.89 0.15 6.16
C LYS A 255 -10.62 -0.19 5.36
N LEU A 256 -10.09 0.82 4.69
CA LEU A 256 -8.90 0.72 3.87
C LEU A 256 -7.63 1.06 4.65
N GLY A 257 -6.50 0.48 4.23
CA GLY A 257 -5.18 0.94 4.62
C GLY A 257 -4.90 2.36 4.13
N ARG A 258 -3.87 2.98 4.71
CA ARG A 258 -3.29 4.24 4.23
C ARG A 258 -1.78 4.21 4.42
N ASP A 259 -1.07 4.98 3.60
CA ASP A 259 0.34 5.29 3.80
C ASP A 259 0.55 6.33 4.91
N MET A 260 1.79 6.79 5.10
CA MET A 260 2.14 7.80 6.10
C MET A 260 1.72 9.23 5.72
N ALA A 261 1.44 9.50 4.44
CA ALA A 261 0.93 10.78 3.95
C ALA A 261 -0.61 10.85 3.96
N GLY A 262 -1.28 9.70 4.12
CA GLY A 262 -2.74 9.55 4.21
C GLY A 262 -3.42 9.09 2.92
N PHE A 263 -2.67 8.78 1.87
CA PHE A 263 -3.22 8.19 0.64
C PHE A 263 -3.53 6.69 0.82
N VAL A 264 -4.35 6.11 -0.05
CA VAL A 264 -4.92 4.76 0.18
C VAL A 264 -3.93 3.62 -0.03
N GLN A 265 -2.97 3.77 -0.94
CA GLN A 265 -2.04 2.69 -1.27
C GLN A 265 -0.82 2.71 -0.34
N SER A 266 -0.89 1.93 0.73
CA SER A 266 0.26 1.64 1.58
C SER A 266 1.36 0.90 0.81
N ASP A 267 2.62 1.10 1.21
CA ASP A 267 3.81 0.45 0.64
C ASP A 267 3.78 -1.07 0.86
N ASN A 268 3.17 -1.76 -0.10
CA ASN A 268 3.01 -3.21 -0.14
C ASN A 268 2.84 -3.65 -1.60
N VAL A 269 3.75 -4.48 -2.08
CA VAL A 269 3.77 -4.95 -3.49
C VAL A 269 2.49 -5.68 -3.95
N ARG A 270 1.63 -6.13 -3.02
CA ARG A 270 0.33 -6.76 -3.32
C ARG A 270 -0.80 -5.74 -3.55
N ARG A 271 -0.51 -4.45 -3.45
CA ARG A 271 -1.45 -3.34 -3.67
C ARG A 271 -1.24 -2.65 -5.02
N ILE A 272 -0.06 -2.78 -5.61
CA ILE A 272 0.29 -2.24 -6.93
C ILE A 272 -0.48 -3.00 -8.05
N PRO A 273 -0.97 -2.33 -9.11
CA PRO A 273 -0.95 -0.88 -9.33
C PRO A 273 -2.11 -0.16 -8.64
N VAL A 274 -3.31 -0.74 -8.55
CA VAL A 274 -4.55 -0.02 -8.15
C VAL A 274 -5.39 -0.74 -7.08
N TYR A 275 -4.83 -1.74 -6.41
CA TYR A 275 -5.55 -2.58 -5.45
C TYR A 275 -5.45 -2.05 -4.01
N THR A 276 -6.52 -2.26 -3.23
CA THR A 276 -6.52 -2.00 -1.79
C THR A 276 -6.41 -3.29 -0.98
N ASN A 277 -6.43 -3.20 0.36
CA ASN A 277 -6.55 -4.37 1.25
C ASN A 277 -7.93 -5.06 1.18
N ARG A 278 -8.89 -4.54 0.40
CA ARG A 278 -10.20 -5.15 0.18
C ARG A 278 -10.40 -5.47 -1.31
N LYS A 279 -10.48 -6.76 -1.62
CA LYS A 279 -10.86 -7.26 -2.95
C LYS A 279 -12.19 -6.63 -3.39
N GLY A 280 -12.28 -6.19 -4.65
CA GLY A 280 -13.42 -5.44 -5.19
C GLY A 280 -13.45 -3.95 -4.87
N ILE A 281 -12.48 -3.43 -4.09
CA ILE A 281 -12.29 -1.99 -3.89
C ILE A 281 -10.90 -1.60 -4.42
N LEU A 282 -10.89 -0.72 -5.40
CA LEU A 282 -9.70 -0.22 -6.09
C LEU A 282 -9.47 1.27 -5.76
N VAL A 283 -8.28 1.75 -6.07
CA VAL A 283 -7.91 3.17 -5.97
C VAL A 283 -7.04 3.59 -7.16
N ALA A 284 -7.29 4.77 -7.69
CA ALA A 284 -6.63 5.31 -8.89
C ALA A 284 -6.41 6.83 -8.76
N GLY A 285 -5.39 7.35 -9.46
CA GLY A 285 -5.12 8.78 -9.54
C GLY A 285 -4.67 9.36 -8.20
N PRO A 286 -5.01 10.63 -7.90
CA PRO A 286 -4.58 11.31 -6.68
C PRO A 286 -5.03 10.65 -5.36
N SER A 287 -6.06 9.80 -5.40
CA SER A 287 -6.45 8.99 -4.24
C SER A 287 -5.42 7.91 -3.87
N ARG A 288 -4.60 7.48 -4.83
CA ARG A 288 -3.63 6.40 -4.65
C ARG A 288 -2.36 6.87 -3.95
N THR A 289 -1.76 7.93 -4.47
CA THR A 289 -0.52 8.59 -3.98
C THR A 289 -0.30 9.88 -4.78
N ILE A 290 0.79 10.61 -4.51
CA ILE A 290 1.18 11.80 -5.28
C ILE A 290 1.60 11.38 -6.70
N GLN A 291 1.03 12.03 -7.72
CA GLN A 291 1.11 11.60 -9.12
C GLN A 291 1.13 12.78 -10.11
N THR A 292 1.64 12.53 -11.31
CA THR A 292 1.44 13.42 -12.46
C THR A 292 0.11 13.11 -13.17
N ARG A 293 -0.39 14.05 -13.98
CA ARG A 293 -1.58 13.82 -14.82
C ARG A 293 -1.42 12.63 -15.78
N PHE A 294 -0.20 12.28 -16.19
CA PHE A 294 0.05 11.12 -17.03
C PHE A 294 -0.11 9.79 -16.27
N ASP A 295 0.31 9.76 -15.00
CA ASP A 295 0.09 8.62 -14.12
C ASP A 295 -1.41 8.38 -13.84
N HIS A 296 -2.22 9.44 -13.82
CA HIS A 296 -3.67 9.32 -13.66
C HIS A 296 -4.33 8.52 -14.78
N ASP A 297 -3.87 8.69 -16.03
CA ASP A 297 -4.36 7.93 -17.19
C ASP A 297 -3.93 6.46 -17.13
N ILE A 298 -2.71 6.19 -16.66
CA ILE A 298 -2.20 4.82 -16.43
C ILE A 298 -2.99 4.12 -15.32
N ASP A 299 -3.22 4.81 -14.20
CA ASP A 299 -4.03 4.32 -13.08
C ASP A 299 -5.48 4.07 -13.52
N ALA A 300 -6.06 4.96 -14.33
CA ALA A 300 -7.41 4.82 -14.86
C ALA A 300 -7.56 3.55 -15.73
N ALA A 301 -6.61 3.34 -16.66
CA ALA A 301 -6.59 2.15 -17.50
C ALA A 301 -6.39 0.86 -16.67
N ASN A 302 -5.52 0.88 -15.67
CA ASN A 302 -5.31 -0.23 -14.73
C ASN A 302 -6.57 -0.54 -13.91
N ALA A 303 -7.30 0.48 -13.44
CA ALA A 303 -8.56 0.30 -12.73
C ALA A 303 -9.65 -0.28 -13.64
N GLY A 304 -9.79 0.22 -14.87
CA GLY A 304 -10.71 -0.30 -15.87
C GLY A 304 -10.46 -1.79 -16.18
N LEU A 305 -9.20 -2.16 -16.43
CA LEU A 305 -8.81 -3.55 -16.67
C LEU A 305 -9.07 -4.46 -15.45
N SER A 306 -8.78 -3.97 -14.25
CA SER A 306 -8.99 -4.70 -13.00
C SER A 306 -10.47 -4.96 -12.71
N VAL A 307 -11.34 -3.97 -12.92
CA VAL A 307 -12.80 -4.13 -12.82
C VAL A 307 -13.31 -5.13 -13.87
N TYR A 308 -12.85 -5.03 -15.12
CA TYR A 308 -13.24 -5.95 -16.18
C TYR A 308 -12.90 -7.41 -15.83
N GLY A 309 -11.69 -7.68 -15.31
CA GLY A 309 -11.29 -9.01 -14.86
C GLY A 309 -12.18 -9.53 -13.70
N LEU A 310 -12.45 -8.69 -12.70
CA LEU A 310 -13.30 -9.05 -11.56
C LEU A 310 -14.76 -9.38 -11.95
N LEU A 311 -15.30 -8.71 -12.98
CA LEU A 311 -16.63 -8.99 -13.51
C LEU A 311 -16.66 -10.23 -14.40
N LYS A 312 -15.64 -10.43 -15.24
CA LYS A 312 -15.60 -11.54 -16.20
C LYS A 312 -15.44 -12.91 -15.54
N ASP A 313 -14.45 -13.04 -14.66
CA ASP A 313 -14.07 -14.35 -14.12
C ASP A 313 -14.90 -14.73 -12.88
N SER A 314 -15.72 -13.77 -12.37
CA SER A 314 -16.23 -13.72 -11.00
C SER A 314 -15.09 -13.73 -9.96
N ALA A 315 -15.29 -13.12 -8.79
CA ALA A 315 -14.25 -13.13 -7.77
C ALA A 315 -13.99 -14.58 -7.27
N PRO A 316 -12.84 -15.22 -7.60
CA PRO A 316 -12.66 -16.63 -7.30
C PRO A 316 -12.62 -16.82 -5.78
N VAL A 317 -13.41 -17.77 -5.28
CA VAL A 317 -13.44 -18.18 -3.88
C VAL A 317 -12.33 -19.21 -3.67
N PRO A 318 -11.30 -18.95 -2.84
CA PRO A 318 -10.21 -19.90 -2.68
C PRO A 318 -10.66 -21.21 -2.04
N GLU A 319 -10.15 -22.34 -2.53
CA GLU A 319 -10.42 -23.66 -1.92
C GLU A 319 -10.00 -23.74 -0.45
N ASN A 320 -8.97 -22.98 -0.07
CA ASN A 320 -8.46 -22.86 1.30
C ASN A 320 -9.08 -21.67 2.06
N ARG A 321 -10.32 -21.27 1.72
CA ARG A 321 -11.10 -20.35 2.54
C ARG A 321 -11.26 -20.88 3.97
N ALA A 322 -11.52 -19.95 4.89
CA ALA A 322 -11.93 -20.31 6.24
C ALA A 322 -13.37 -20.80 6.26
N GLU A 323 -13.66 -21.81 7.08
CA GLU A 323 -15.01 -22.28 7.37
C GLU A 323 -15.21 -22.32 8.90
N ILE A 324 -16.40 -21.94 9.39
CA ILE A 324 -16.69 -21.83 10.82
C ILE A 324 -17.78 -22.83 11.19
N ASP A 325 -17.47 -23.75 12.09
CA ASP A 325 -18.46 -24.58 12.77
C ASP A 325 -19.33 -23.68 13.68
N ARG A 326 -20.49 -23.26 13.13
CA ARG A 326 -21.47 -22.43 13.84
C ARG A 326 -22.08 -23.17 15.04
N GLY A 327 -22.06 -24.51 15.08
CA GLY A 327 -22.53 -25.28 16.24
C GLY A 327 -21.65 -25.01 17.47
N ARG A 328 -20.36 -25.31 17.36
CA ARG A 328 -19.36 -25.13 18.43
C ARG A 328 -18.94 -23.68 18.68
N CYS A 329 -19.20 -22.76 17.74
CA CYS A 329 -18.81 -21.35 17.87
C CYS A 329 -19.49 -20.65 19.08
N VAL A 330 -18.66 -20.15 20.01
CA VAL A 330 -19.06 -19.41 21.23
C VAL A 330 -19.19 -17.89 21.03
N ARG A 331 -19.15 -17.39 19.79
CA ARG A 331 -19.38 -15.96 19.43
C ARG A 331 -18.43 -14.94 20.11
N CYS A 332 -17.18 -15.30 20.43
CA CYS A 332 -16.20 -14.34 21.00
C CYS A 332 -15.81 -13.17 20.06
N LEU A 333 -16.12 -13.29 18.76
CA LEU A 333 -15.83 -12.33 17.69
C LEU A 333 -14.33 -12.04 17.45
N THR A 334 -13.41 -12.86 17.97
CA THR A 334 -11.97 -12.75 17.69
C THR A 334 -11.68 -12.79 16.18
N CYS A 335 -12.25 -13.77 15.46
CA CYS A 335 -12.12 -13.87 14.01
C CYS A 335 -12.61 -12.61 13.25
N TYR A 336 -13.68 -11.96 13.72
CA TYR A 336 -14.23 -10.74 13.13
C TYR A 336 -13.26 -9.55 13.26
N ARG A 337 -12.62 -9.40 14.42
CA ARG A 337 -11.69 -8.29 14.69
C ARG A 337 -10.33 -8.46 14.01
N LEU A 338 -9.89 -9.70 13.78
CA LEU A 338 -8.56 -10.01 13.25
C LEU A 338 -8.48 -10.17 11.73
N CYS A 339 -9.61 -10.31 11.02
CA CYS A 339 -9.58 -10.56 9.58
C CYS A 339 -9.21 -9.28 8.80
N PRO A 340 -8.02 -9.21 8.16
CA PRO A 340 -7.55 -7.99 7.49
C PRO A 340 -8.35 -7.67 6.21
N PHE A 341 -8.99 -8.69 5.62
CA PHE A 341 -9.80 -8.60 4.40
C PHE A 341 -11.29 -8.38 4.68
N ILE A 342 -11.71 -8.36 5.95
CA ILE A 342 -13.10 -8.19 6.39
C ILE A 342 -14.02 -9.32 5.85
N ALA A 343 -13.44 -10.52 5.64
CA ALA A 343 -14.15 -11.72 5.17
C ALA A 343 -15.07 -12.37 6.21
N ILE A 344 -15.18 -11.82 7.42
CA ILE A 344 -16.07 -12.33 8.47
C ILE A 344 -17.26 -11.39 8.61
N SER A 345 -18.46 -11.92 8.40
CA SER A 345 -19.73 -11.22 8.60
C SER A 345 -20.51 -11.83 9.77
N LEU A 346 -21.63 -11.21 10.15
CA LEU A 346 -22.42 -11.57 11.32
C LEU A 346 -23.88 -11.81 10.95
N ASP A 347 -24.35 -13.03 11.20
CA ASP A 347 -25.77 -13.42 11.18
C ASP A 347 -26.00 -14.31 12.42
N ALA A 348 -26.47 -13.69 13.52
CA ALA A 348 -26.43 -14.21 14.89
C ALA A 348 -25.01 -14.64 15.35
N LYS A 349 -24.45 -15.70 14.77
CA LYS A 349 -23.04 -16.13 14.89
C LYS A 349 -22.20 -15.62 13.71
N PRO A 350 -20.86 -15.50 13.86
CA PRO A 350 -19.97 -15.21 12.73
C PRO A 350 -20.06 -16.25 11.62
N PHE A 351 -19.94 -15.79 10.37
CA PHE A 351 -19.78 -16.63 9.18
C PHE A 351 -18.75 -16.01 8.22
N VAL A 352 -18.25 -16.80 7.28
CA VAL A 352 -17.23 -16.36 6.32
C VAL A 352 -17.91 -16.00 4.99
N VAL A 353 -17.58 -14.84 4.44
CA VAL A 353 -17.90 -14.43 3.08
C VAL A 353 -16.75 -14.93 2.20
N GLY A 354 -17.02 -15.94 1.37
CA GLY A 354 -15.98 -16.72 0.68
C GLY A 354 -15.17 -15.88 -0.31
N GLU A 355 -15.85 -14.96 -1.00
CA GLU A 355 -15.35 -14.12 -2.08
C GLU A 355 -14.27 -13.14 -1.58
N ALA A 356 -14.39 -12.71 -0.32
CA ALA A 356 -13.42 -11.88 0.40
C ALA A 356 -12.36 -12.68 1.19
N CYS A 357 -12.52 -14.01 1.31
CA CYS A 357 -11.61 -14.82 2.13
C CYS A 357 -10.34 -15.17 1.35
N GLU A 358 -9.19 -14.76 1.88
CA GLU A 358 -7.86 -15.00 1.28
C GLU A 358 -7.13 -16.23 1.85
N GLY A 359 -7.79 -17.06 2.68
CA GLY A 359 -7.21 -18.30 3.23
C GLY A 359 -6.02 -18.14 4.21
N CYS A 360 -5.81 -16.93 4.75
CA CYS A 360 -4.59 -16.58 5.50
C CYS A 360 -4.35 -17.26 6.87
N GLY A 361 -5.28 -18.04 7.39
CA GLY A 361 -5.09 -18.78 8.66
C GLY A 361 -5.23 -17.99 9.97
N ILE A 362 -5.12 -16.66 9.96
CA ILE A 362 -5.10 -15.83 11.19
C ILE A 362 -6.31 -16.11 12.09
N CYS A 363 -7.52 -16.11 11.52
CA CYS A 363 -8.75 -16.37 12.28
C CYS A 363 -8.84 -17.78 12.87
N ALA A 364 -8.22 -18.79 12.22
CA ALA A 364 -8.24 -20.17 12.67
C ALA A 364 -7.29 -20.38 13.85
N ALA A 365 -6.05 -19.89 13.73
CA ALA A 365 -5.04 -19.99 14.76
C ALA A 365 -5.35 -19.19 16.05
N GLU A 366 -6.23 -18.18 15.95
CA GLU A 366 -6.65 -17.31 17.05
C GLU A 366 -8.06 -17.68 17.58
N CYS A 367 -8.61 -18.82 17.15
CA CYS A 367 -9.91 -19.30 17.62
C CYS A 367 -9.77 -20.10 18.95
N PRO A 368 -10.23 -19.58 20.10
CA PRO A 368 -10.03 -20.24 21.41
C PRO A 368 -10.86 -21.53 21.58
N LYS A 369 -11.75 -21.84 20.63
CA LYS A 369 -12.53 -23.09 20.58
C LYS A 369 -12.19 -23.96 19.37
N THR A 370 -11.16 -23.59 18.60
CA THR A 370 -10.69 -24.32 17.41
C THR A 370 -11.81 -24.76 16.46
N THR A 371 -12.80 -23.88 16.26
CA THR A 371 -14.01 -24.14 15.45
C THR A 371 -13.88 -23.66 14.01
N ILE A 372 -12.69 -23.23 13.60
CA ILE A 372 -12.45 -22.62 12.30
C ILE A 372 -11.40 -23.47 11.58
N THR A 373 -11.75 -23.96 10.40
CA THR A 373 -10.94 -24.86 9.58
C THR A 373 -10.54 -24.20 8.27
N ILE A 374 -9.33 -24.51 7.79
CA ILE A 374 -8.78 -24.11 6.49
C ILE A 374 -8.07 -25.34 5.93
N LYS A 375 -8.36 -25.69 4.67
CA LYS A 375 -7.73 -26.78 3.93
C LYS A 375 -6.21 -26.58 3.87
N GLY A 376 -5.44 -27.61 4.26
CA GLY A 376 -3.98 -27.58 4.30
C GLY A 376 -3.38 -26.81 5.48
N LEU A 377 -4.15 -26.54 6.53
CA LEU A 377 -3.74 -25.82 7.75
C LEU A 377 -4.27 -26.46 9.05
N SER A 378 -4.94 -27.61 8.99
CA SER A 378 -5.34 -28.31 10.23
C SER A 378 -4.13 -28.98 10.90
N GLY A 379 -4.19 -29.14 12.23
CA GLY A 379 -3.13 -29.77 13.02
C GLY A 379 -2.65 -31.13 12.44
N PRO A 380 -3.55 -32.06 12.07
CA PRO A 380 -3.19 -33.30 11.39
C PRO A 380 -2.49 -33.08 10.05
N GLU A 381 -3.06 -32.29 9.13
CA GLU A 381 -2.45 -32.01 7.81
C GLU A 381 -1.04 -31.42 7.91
N ILE A 382 -0.78 -30.62 8.94
CA ILE A 382 0.55 -30.04 9.21
C ILE A 382 1.47 -31.06 9.89
N SER A 383 0.97 -31.85 10.85
CA SER A 383 1.68 -32.98 11.48
C SER A 383 2.22 -33.97 10.45
N ASP A 384 1.41 -34.30 9.46
CA ASP A 384 1.68 -35.39 8.52
C ASP A 384 2.72 -34.98 7.46
N ARG A 385 2.93 -33.67 7.29
CA ARG A 385 4.05 -33.10 6.52
C ARG A 385 5.35 -33.03 7.31
N ILE A 386 5.32 -33.19 8.64
CA ILE A 386 6.52 -33.22 9.49
C ILE A 386 6.96 -34.68 9.63
N VAL A 387 7.72 -35.15 8.65
CA VAL A 387 8.32 -36.49 8.61
C VAL A 387 9.83 -36.36 8.82
N ARG A 388 10.35 -36.90 9.93
CA ARG A 388 11.81 -36.96 10.16
C ARG A 388 12.45 -37.88 9.10
N PRO A 389 13.44 -37.43 8.31
CA PRO A 389 14.13 -38.30 7.35
C PRO A 389 14.74 -39.54 8.02
N ALA A 390 14.59 -40.71 7.39
CA ALA A 390 14.95 -42.00 8.00
C ALA A 390 16.46 -42.29 8.09
N ASP A 391 17.29 -41.51 7.38
CA ASP A 391 18.75 -41.61 7.38
C ASP A 391 19.43 -40.67 8.40
N LEU A 392 18.64 -39.75 8.98
CA LEU A 392 19.06 -38.74 9.94
C LEU A 392 19.43 -39.39 11.28
N GLY A 393 20.73 -39.48 11.57
CA GLY A 393 21.27 -40.16 12.77
C GLY A 393 22.08 -41.44 12.50
N ARG A 394 22.25 -41.84 11.24
CA ARG A 394 23.17 -42.94 10.85
C ARG A 394 24.65 -42.51 10.73
N GLU A 395 24.91 -41.20 10.77
CA GLU A 395 26.25 -40.62 10.66
C GLU A 395 26.92 -40.47 12.05
N LYS A 396 28.26 -40.52 12.12
CA LYS A 396 29.01 -40.25 13.37
C LYS A 396 28.97 -38.78 13.81
N VAL A 397 28.55 -37.89 12.91
CA VAL A 397 28.45 -36.45 13.12
C VAL A 397 26.97 -36.12 13.34
N PHE A 398 26.67 -35.23 14.29
CA PHE A 398 25.30 -34.78 14.52
C PHE A 398 24.79 -33.92 13.36
N THR A 399 23.90 -34.48 12.55
CA THR A 399 23.06 -33.73 11.61
C THR A 399 21.74 -33.36 12.31
N PRO A 400 21.33 -32.08 12.33
CA PRO A 400 20.12 -31.67 13.04
C PRO A 400 18.86 -31.88 12.20
N PHE A 401 17.75 -32.27 12.82
CA PHE A 401 16.44 -32.27 12.17
C PHE A 401 15.80 -30.87 12.26
N ILE A 402 15.65 -30.19 11.12
CA ILE A 402 15.14 -28.81 11.04
C ILE A 402 13.78 -28.78 10.34
N VAL A 403 12.79 -28.15 10.98
CA VAL A 403 11.47 -27.90 10.38
C VAL A 403 11.33 -26.43 10.01
N ALA A 404 11.21 -26.13 8.72
CA ALA A 404 11.04 -24.76 8.21
C ALA A 404 9.60 -24.52 7.74
N PHE A 405 8.80 -23.82 8.53
CA PHE A 405 7.45 -23.39 8.16
C PHE A 405 7.53 -22.23 7.16
N CYS A 406 7.15 -22.51 5.91
CA CYS A 406 7.29 -21.59 4.78
C CYS A 406 5.94 -20.95 4.43
N CYS A 407 5.88 -19.62 4.44
CA CYS A 407 4.78 -18.87 3.84
C CYS A 407 4.75 -19.11 2.31
N ASN A 408 3.67 -19.70 1.78
CA ASN A 408 3.47 -19.92 0.35
C ASN A 408 3.71 -18.64 -0.48
N ARG A 409 3.23 -17.49 0.01
CA ARG A 409 3.29 -16.19 -0.68
C ARG A 409 4.64 -15.47 -0.61
N SER A 410 5.67 -16.09 -0.03
CA SER A 410 7.06 -15.65 -0.19
C SER A 410 8.09 -16.79 -0.05
N ALA A 411 8.22 -17.38 1.13
CA ALA A 411 9.23 -18.37 1.45
C ALA A 411 9.20 -19.63 0.59
N SER A 412 8.02 -20.15 0.22
CA SER A 412 7.95 -21.28 -0.70
C SER A 412 8.44 -20.92 -2.10
N MET A 413 8.13 -19.73 -2.60
CA MET A 413 8.62 -19.27 -3.91
C MET A 413 10.15 -19.13 -3.89
N ALA A 414 10.72 -18.60 -2.80
CA ALA A 414 12.16 -18.53 -2.61
C ALA A 414 12.83 -19.92 -2.52
N ARG A 415 12.20 -20.87 -1.81
CA ARG A 415 12.60 -22.30 -1.78
C ARG A 415 12.64 -22.87 -3.19
N ASP A 416 11.56 -22.70 -3.96
CA ASP A 416 11.42 -23.31 -5.28
C ASP A 416 12.45 -22.74 -6.26
N LEU A 417 12.74 -21.44 -6.19
CA LEU A 417 13.86 -20.82 -6.91
C LEU A 417 15.22 -21.36 -6.45
N ALA A 418 15.43 -21.55 -5.15
CA ALA A 418 16.69 -22.08 -4.62
C ALA A 418 16.95 -23.53 -5.06
N VAL A 419 15.90 -24.37 -5.08
CA VAL A 419 15.94 -25.73 -5.62
C VAL A 419 16.23 -25.72 -7.13
N ASN A 420 15.55 -24.87 -7.90
CA ASN A 420 15.78 -24.75 -9.34
C ASN A 420 17.21 -24.26 -9.66
N ASN A 421 17.75 -23.37 -8.84
CA ASN A 421 19.14 -22.90 -8.93
C ASN A 421 20.17 -23.87 -8.34
N LYS A 422 19.73 -25.03 -7.82
CA LYS A 422 20.59 -26.08 -7.21
C LYS A 422 21.45 -25.56 -6.05
N LEU A 423 20.90 -24.66 -5.23
CA LEU A 423 21.57 -24.16 -4.04
C LEU A 423 21.59 -25.24 -2.94
N ASP A 424 22.70 -25.31 -2.21
CA ASP A 424 22.84 -26.23 -1.09
C ASP A 424 21.84 -25.92 0.03
N MET A 425 21.37 -26.98 0.70
CA MET A 425 20.42 -26.94 1.81
C MET A 425 20.83 -27.93 2.90
N PRO A 426 20.52 -27.65 4.18
CA PRO A 426 20.71 -28.59 5.28
C PRO A 426 20.11 -29.97 4.97
N LYS A 427 20.91 -31.05 5.10
CA LYS A 427 20.46 -32.42 4.81
C LYS A 427 19.23 -32.83 5.63
N GLY A 428 19.13 -32.32 6.86
CA GLY A 428 18.06 -32.60 7.79
C GLY A 428 16.84 -31.67 7.68
N LEU A 429 16.74 -30.87 6.61
CA LEU A 429 15.64 -29.92 6.39
C LEU A 429 14.35 -30.60 5.95
N VAL A 430 13.24 -30.21 6.58
CA VAL A 430 11.88 -30.44 6.09
C VAL A 430 11.15 -29.09 6.01
N THR A 431 10.81 -28.67 4.79
CA THR A 431 10.00 -27.46 4.58
C THR A 431 8.51 -27.80 4.66
N VAL A 432 7.77 -27.13 5.55
CA VAL A 432 6.32 -27.29 5.66
C VAL A 432 5.63 -26.04 5.13
N GLU A 433 4.91 -26.18 4.02
CA GLU A 433 4.22 -25.07 3.39
C GLU A 433 2.89 -24.72 4.07
N LEU A 434 2.68 -23.42 4.30
CA LEU A 434 1.47 -22.83 4.86
C LEU A 434 0.90 -21.77 3.89
N PRO A 435 -0.43 -21.67 3.69
CA PRO A 435 -1.04 -20.59 2.88
C PRO A 435 -0.58 -19.18 3.25
N CYS A 436 -0.33 -18.95 4.55
CA CYS A 436 0.35 -17.79 5.10
C CYS A 436 0.91 -18.16 6.49
N ALA A 437 2.06 -17.61 6.88
CA ALA A 437 2.58 -17.75 8.24
C ALA A 437 1.61 -17.21 9.32
N GLY A 438 0.68 -16.32 8.93
CA GLY A 438 -0.46 -15.90 9.75
C GLY A 438 -1.28 -17.07 10.33
N GLY A 439 -1.27 -18.24 9.68
CA GLY A 439 -1.94 -19.44 10.18
C GLY A 439 -1.20 -20.28 11.22
N ILE A 440 0.03 -19.97 11.62
CA ILE A 440 0.90 -20.97 12.26
C ILE A 440 0.47 -21.47 13.65
N SER A 441 -0.29 -20.72 14.45
CA SER A 441 -0.75 -21.13 15.81
C SER A 441 0.38 -21.44 16.82
N LEU A 442 0.03 -22.06 17.95
CA LEU A 442 0.96 -22.64 18.94
C LEU A 442 1.13 -24.16 18.74
N ASP A 443 0.05 -24.89 18.44
CA ASP A 443 0.09 -26.36 18.39
C ASP A 443 1.00 -26.88 17.28
N HIS A 444 1.02 -26.27 16.09
CA HIS A 444 1.93 -26.68 15.00
C HIS A 444 3.41 -26.60 15.40
N ILE A 445 3.81 -25.55 16.13
CA ILE A 445 5.19 -25.37 16.59
C ILE A 445 5.53 -26.41 17.66
N LEU A 446 4.64 -26.60 18.66
CA LEU A 446 4.80 -27.65 19.68
C LEU A 446 4.73 -29.07 19.09
N HIS A 447 4.05 -29.27 17.96
CA HIS A 447 3.96 -30.55 17.29
C HIS A 447 5.28 -30.89 16.55
N ALA A 448 5.93 -29.91 15.92
CA ALA A 448 7.25 -30.10 15.33
C ALA A 448 8.28 -30.56 16.38
N LEU A 449 8.26 -29.99 17.59
CA LEU A 449 9.09 -30.46 18.71
C LEU A 449 8.74 -31.90 19.13
N ARG A 450 7.44 -32.24 19.23
CA ARG A 450 6.97 -33.62 19.51
C ARG A 450 7.33 -34.64 18.42
N LYS A 451 7.58 -34.19 17.19
CA LYS A 451 8.13 -35.01 16.09
C LYS A 451 9.66 -35.12 16.14
N GLY A 452 10.32 -34.44 17.08
CA GLY A 452 11.76 -34.55 17.33
C GLY A 452 12.62 -33.49 16.64
N ALA A 453 12.04 -32.36 16.20
CA ALA A 453 12.82 -31.28 15.60
C ALA A 453 13.85 -30.69 16.58
N ASP A 454 15.10 -30.59 16.12
CA ASP A 454 16.21 -29.96 16.85
C ASP A 454 16.20 -28.43 16.73
N GLY A 455 15.64 -27.93 15.61
CA GLY A 455 15.39 -26.52 15.36
C GLY A 455 14.15 -26.28 14.49
N ILE A 456 13.47 -25.16 14.73
CA ILE A 456 12.29 -24.72 13.99
C ILE A 456 12.55 -23.32 13.43
N MET A 457 12.31 -23.15 12.14
CA MET A 457 12.36 -21.85 11.47
C MET A 457 10.96 -21.48 10.96
N ILE A 458 10.56 -20.23 11.14
CA ILE A 458 9.33 -19.68 10.58
C ILE A 458 9.71 -18.59 9.57
N LEU A 459 9.49 -18.86 8.29
CA LEU A 459 9.82 -17.96 7.19
C LEU A 459 8.58 -17.21 6.71
N THR A 460 8.66 -15.88 6.82
CA THR A 460 7.53 -14.96 6.66
C THR A 460 7.81 -13.89 5.61
N CYS A 461 6.80 -13.15 5.16
CA CYS A 461 6.99 -11.96 4.33
C CYS A 461 7.67 -10.84 5.15
N HIS A 462 8.42 -9.96 4.50
CA HIS A 462 8.93 -8.73 5.12
C HIS A 462 7.81 -7.89 5.75
N GLU A 463 8.18 -7.07 6.73
CA GLU A 463 7.28 -6.06 7.31
C GLU A 463 6.85 -5.05 6.24
N GLY A 464 5.65 -4.47 6.38
CA GLY A 464 4.95 -3.75 5.29
C GLY A 464 4.39 -4.66 4.19
N ASN A 465 5.19 -5.61 3.70
CA ASN A 465 4.91 -6.42 2.50
C ASN A 465 4.17 -7.75 2.73
N CYS A 466 3.48 -7.92 3.87
CA CYS A 466 2.65 -9.10 4.09
C CYS A 466 1.34 -9.02 3.30
N HIS A 467 1.02 -9.99 2.45
CA HIS A 467 -0.28 -10.04 1.74
C HIS A 467 -1.46 -10.05 2.72
N SER A 468 -1.28 -10.69 3.89
CA SER A 468 -2.27 -10.74 4.97
C SER A 468 -2.17 -9.58 5.95
N GLU A 469 -1.60 -8.44 5.52
CA GLU A 469 -1.34 -7.18 6.26
C GLU A 469 -0.45 -7.36 7.49
N LYS A 470 -0.86 -8.21 8.44
CA LYS A 470 -0.26 -8.42 9.76
C LYS A 470 0.09 -9.90 10.02
N GLY A 471 -0.01 -10.77 9.01
CA GLY A 471 0.18 -12.22 9.17
C GLY A 471 1.57 -12.62 9.70
N ASN A 472 2.61 -11.94 9.24
CA ASN A 472 3.98 -12.05 9.77
C ASN A 472 4.09 -11.56 11.23
N ILE A 473 3.43 -10.45 11.59
CA ILE A 473 3.38 -9.92 12.96
C ILE A 473 2.71 -10.91 13.91
N TYR A 474 1.58 -11.51 13.52
CA TYR A 474 0.93 -12.57 14.30
C TYR A 474 1.79 -13.84 14.39
N ALA A 475 2.52 -14.21 13.33
CA ALA A 475 3.48 -15.32 13.38
C ALA A 475 4.60 -15.07 14.40
N ARG A 476 5.22 -13.88 14.38
CA ARG A 476 6.26 -13.49 15.34
C ARG A 476 5.73 -13.53 16.78
N ARG A 477 4.61 -12.86 17.07
CA ARG A 477 4.02 -12.83 18.44
C ARG A 477 3.75 -14.20 19.03
N ARG A 478 3.26 -15.16 18.22
CA ARG A 478 3.03 -16.54 18.70
C ARG A 478 4.32 -17.30 18.88
N ALA A 479 5.32 -17.09 18.02
CA ALA A 479 6.66 -17.65 18.20
C ALA A 479 7.29 -17.12 19.50
N ASP A 480 7.17 -15.82 19.78
CA ASP A 480 7.63 -15.21 21.04
C ASP A 480 6.95 -15.88 22.25
N SER A 481 5.63 -16.10 22.20
CA SER A 481 4.91 -16.86 23.23
C SER A 481 5.37 -18.32 23.38
N VAL A 482 5.87 -18.95 22.31
CA VAL A 482 6.47 -20.29 22.39
C VAL A 482 7.87 -20.23 23.03
N LEU A 483 8.65 -19.19 22.73
CA LEU A 483 9.96 -18.99 23.34
C LEU A 483 9.87 -18.77 24.86
N ASP A 484 8.81 -18.11 25.32
CA ASP A 484 8.57 -17.95 26.76
C ASP A 484 8.20 -19.28 27.44
N LEU A 485 7.61 -20.23 26.71
CA LEU A 485 7.46 -21.63 27.15
C LEU A 485 8.79 -22.39 27.10
N PHE A 486 9.69 -22.08 26.16
CA PHE A 486 11.02 -22.71 26.10
C PHE A 486 11.82 -22.41 27.36
N ASP A 487 11.80 -21.16 27.83
CA ASP A 487 12.46 -20.77 29.08
C ASP A 487 11.92 -21.54 30.29
N GLN A 488 10.59 -21.68 30.39
CA GLN A 488 9.93 -22.49 31.43
C GLN A 488 10.29 -23.98 31.36
N MET A 489 10.60 -24.50 30.16
CA MET A 489 11.01 -25.88 29.92
C MET A 489 12.52 -26.10 29.97
N GLY A 490 13.33 -25.06 30.16
CA GLY A 490 14.80 -25.15 30.11
C GLY A 490 15.36 -25.52 28.73
N LEU A 491 14.69 -25.06 27.67
CA LEU A 491 15.09 -25.22 26.27
C LEU A 491 15.77 -23.96 25.75
N GLU A 492 16.71 -24.12 24.82
CA GLU A 492 17.47 -23.01 24.27
C GLU A 492 16.60 -22.20 23.29
N ARG A 493 16.31 -20.91 23.58
CA ARG A 493 15.47 -20.02 22.73
C ARG A 493 15.94 -19.98 21.27
N GLN A 494 17.24 -20.16 21.04
CA GLN A 494 17.88 -20.24 19.73
C GLN A 494 17.32 -21.37 18.84
N ARG A 495 16.62 -22.36 19.40
CA ARG A 495 15.98 -23.45 18.61
C ARG A 495 14.73 -23.02 17.85
N LEU A 496 14.16 -21.84 18.09
CA LEU A 496 13.03 -21.31 17.34
C LEU A 496 13.34 -19.91 16.84
N VAL A 497 13.40 -19.73 15.51
CA VAL A 497 13.68 -18.41 14.89
C VAL A 497 12.62 -18.02 13.88
N VAL A 498 12.26 -16.73 13.87
CA VAL A 498 11.39 -16.13 12.86
C VAL A 498 12.24 -15.24 11.96
N LYS A 499 12.22 -15.50 10.66
CA LYS A 499 12.96 -14.72 9.65
C LYS A 499 12.02 -14.24 8.55
N THR A 500 12.44 -13.20 7.83
CA THR A 500 11.67 -12.58 6.74
C THR A 500 12.36 -12.79 5.42
N ILE A 501 11.59 -13.06 4.37
CA ILE A 501 12.08 -13.31 3.03
C ILE A 501 11.05 -12.92 1.97
N ALA A 502 11.52 -12.39 0.83
CA ALA A 502 10.73 -12.12 -0.36
C ALA A 502 10.73 -13.31 -1.32
N SER A 503 9.79 -13.33 -2.28
CA SER A 503 9.61 -14.46 -3.21
C SER A 503 10.77 -14.69 -4.19
N ASN A 504 11.68 -13.73 -4.34
CA ASN A 504 12.84 -13.76 -5.25
C ASN A 504 14.19 -13.99 -4.54
N MET A 505 14.22 -14.11 -3.21
CA MET A 505 15.44 -14.21 -2.40
C MET A 505 15.94 -15.65 -2.25
N ALA A 506 16.32 -16.27 -3.37
CA ALA A 506 16.72 -17.68 -3.41
C ALA A 506 18.03 -17.94 -2.65
N MET A 507 19.02 -17.05 -2.80
CA MET A 507 20.32 -17.16 -2.14
C MET A 507 20.18 -17.03 -0.63
N GLU A 508 19.41 -16.04 -0.18
CA GLU A 508 19.20 -15.74 1.22
C GLU A 508 18.35 -16.82 1.90
N PHE A 509 17.49 -17.53 1.16
CA PHE A 509 16.79 -18.72 1.68
C PHE A 509 17.79 -19.82 2.08
N SER A 510 18.73 -20.16 1.19
CA SER A 510 19.82 -21.11 1.46
C SER A 510 20.69 -20.62 2.62
N GLU A 511 21.20 -19.39 2.57
CA GLU A 511 22.08 -18.85 3.61
C GLU A 511 21.45 -18.82 5.00
N LEU A 512 20.17 -18.44 5.10
CA LEU A 512 19.46 -18.42 6.39
C LEU A 512 19.34 -19.81 7.00
N LEU A 513 19.09 -20.82 6.17
CA LEU A 513 18.97 -22.21 6.59
C LEU A 513 20.33 -22.81 6.99
N THR A 514 21.39 -22.55 6.22
CA THR A 514 22.76 -22.99 6.55
C THR A 514 23.25 -22.37 7.86
N LYS A 515 23.11 -21.05 8.03
CA LYS A 515 23.46 -20.35 9.28
C LYS A 515 22.65 -20.84 10.48
N PHE A 516 21.42 -21.32 10.25
CA PHE A 516 20.61 -21.95 11.29
C PHE A 516 21.04 -23.38 11.59
N GLU A 517 21.41 -24.18 10.59
CA GLU A 517 22.00 -25.51 10.79
C GLU A 517 23.28 -25.45 11.63
N GLU A 518 24.22 -24.55 11.30
CA GLU A 518 25.42 -24.26 12.09
C GLU A 518 25.07 -23.96 13.55
N GLN A 519 24.08 -23.10 13.79
CA GLN A 519 23.62 -22.74 15.13
C GLN A 519 23.04 -23.95 15.88
N ILE A 520 22.22 -24.79 15.24
CA ILE A 520 21.64 -25.98 15.89
C ILE A 520 22.71 -27.05 16.15
N ILE A 521 23.71 -27.21 15.27
CA ILE A 521 24.86 -28.10 15.50
C ILE A 521 25.59 -27.73 16.80
N VAL A 522 25.84 -26.43 17.04
CA VAL A 522 26.46 -25.93 18.28
C VAL A 522 25.60 -26.22 19.52
N LEU A 523 24.27 -26.18 19.42
CA LEU A 523 23.35 -26.51 20.52
C LEU A 523 23.16 -28.02 20.74
N GLY A 524 23.54 -28.85 19.77
CA GLY A 524 23.35 -30.30 19.81
C GLY A 524 21.88 -30.76 19.80
N VAL A 525 21.70 -32.09 19.95
CA VAL A 525 20.39 -32.75 19.95
C VAL A 525 19.45 -32.18 21.00
N SER A 526 18.23 -31.83 20.60
CA SER A 526 17.17 -31.30 21.47
C SER A 526 16.81 -32.24 22.62
N LYS A 527 16.64 -31.69 23.82
CA LYS A 527 16.24 -32.43 25.02
C LYS A 527 14.90 -33.15 24.85
N ILE A 528 13.97 -32.61 24.05
CA ILE A 528 12.67 -33.24 23.72
C ILE A 528 12.84 -34.40 22.73
N ALA A 529 13.79 -34.29 21.79
CA ALA A 529 14.04 -35.36 20.82
C ALA A 529 14.60 -36.62 21.52
N LYS A 530 15.54 -36.43 22.46
CA LYS A 530 16.14 -37.53 23.24
C LYS A 530 15.14 -38.37 24.03
N THR A 531 14.02 -37.80 24.47
CA THR A 531 13.00 -38.54 25.23
C THR A 531 12.25 -39.56 24.38
N LYS A 532 12.36 -39.50 23.05
CA LYS A 532 11.65 -40.38 22.12
C LYS A 532 12.43 -41.64 21.77
N ASP A 533 13.74 -41.52 21.59
CA ASP A 533 14.64 -42.65 21.28
C ASP A 533 14.77 -43.66 22.45
N ILE A 534 14.26 -43.31 23.65
CA ILE A 534 14.22 -44.17 24.85
C ILE A 534 12.89 -44.97 24.92
N GLY A 535 11.91 -44.67 24.05
CA GLY A 535 10.55 -45.20 24.13
C GLY A 535 10.28 -46.54 23.43
N ASP A 536 11.00 -46.85 22.34
CA ASP A 536 10.67 -47.97 21.45
C ASP A 536 11.49 -49.25 21.69
N ASP A 537 12.48 -49.23 22.60
CA ASP A 537 13.45 -50.33 22.78
C ASP A 537 13.08 -51.32 23.91
N LYS A 538 11.78 -51.47 24.22
CA LYS A 538 11.26 -52.37 25.28
C LYS A 538 9.94 -53.09 24.94
N THR A 539 9.96 -53.94 23.93
CA THR A 539 9.19 -55.20 23.94
C THR A 539 9.97 -56.31 23.26
N GLY A 540 10.72 -57.06 24.08
CA GLY A 540 11.12 -58.45 23.83
C GLY A 540 10.48 -59.33 24.90
#